data_AF-A0A368QWI3-F1
#
_entry.id   AF-A0A368QWI3-F1
#
_cell.length_a   1.000
_cell.length_b   1.000
_cell.length_c   1.000
_cell.angle_alpha   90.00
_cell.angle_beta   90.00
_cell.angle_gamma   90.00
#
_symmetry.space_group_name_H-M   'P 1'
#
loop_
_entity.id
_entity.type
_entity.pdbx_description
1 polymer ?
#
loop_
_entity_poly.entity_id
_entity_poly.type
_entity_poly.pdbx_seq_one_letter_code
_entity_poly.pdbx_strand_id
1 'polypeptide(L)'
;MLQPYPCFSVIGDTCVAMDEWVVQPQGSTALDDILPCADAAVTAEALRRSEEVNYQLVSKLNELVSNVSHRNVPTQTGPPLYYNQSGPPVPLLFNSYNADLSGRRCAAGEVIANNAHQVWQWFVCRTTAASGSEVCATVGRLTPAMLSQMLTVASVSDGLRRQAPALRDLASCATVRRAFQTIIERGGPSFGRVLGPAISLFVGLVRGLEMDLVVNPC
;
A
#
# COMPACT_ATOMS: atom_id res chain seq x y z
N MET A 1 -13.39 -40.04 46.54
CA MET A 1 -13.51 -39.88 45.08
C MET A 1 -13.32 -38.40 44.77
N LEU A 2 -12.13 -38.00 44.32
CA LEU A 2 -11.85 -36.64 43.84
C LEU A 2 -11.79 -36.72 42.32
N GLN A 3 -12.76 -36.11 41.65
CA GLN A 3 -12.74 -35.96 40.18
C GLN A 3 -11.61 -35.00 39.79
N PRO A 4 -10.79 -35.32 38.77
CA PRO A 4 -9.72 -34.45 38.31
C PRO A 4 -10.31 -33.32 37.47
N TYR A 5 -10.09 -32.08 37.90
CA TYR A 5 -10.36 -30.89 37.10
C TYR A 5 -9.48 -30.92 35.82
N PRO A 6 -10.03 -30.70 34.62
CA PRO A 6 -9.22 -30.61 33.41
C PRO A 6 -8.34 -29.36 33.51
N CYS A 7 -7.02 -29.56 33.38
CA CYS A 7 -6.05 -28.48 33.44
C CYS A 7 -6.06 -27.74 32.10
N PHE A 8 -6.88 -26.67 31.99
CA PHE A 8 -6.77 -25.68 30.93
C PHE A 8 -5.45 -24.91 31.18
N SER A 9 -4.48 -25.03 30.27
CA SER A 9 -3.25 -24.25 30.33
C SER A 9 -3.43 -23.04 29.42
N VAL A 10 -3.02 -21.85 29.86
CA VAL A 10 -3.10 -20.62 29.06
C VAL A 10 -2.53 -20.80 27.65
N ILE A 11 -1.49 -21.64 27.52
CA ILE A 11 -0.85 -22.01 26.25
C ILE A 11 -1.80 -22.86 25.39
N GLY A 12 -2.44 -23.88 25.97
CA GLY A 12 -3.43 -24.71 25.29
C GLY A 12 -4.63 -23.89 24.82
N ASP A 13 -5.11 -22.98 25.66
CA ASP A 13 -6.27 -22.13 25.36
C ASP A 13 -5.94 -21.13 24.24
N THR A 14 -4.71 -20.62 24.25
CA THR A 14 -4.18 -19.76 23.17
C THR A 14 -4.05 -20.53 21.85
N CYS A 15 -3.56 -21.76 21.87
CA CYS A 15 -3.47 -22.60 20.68
C CYS A 15 -4.84 -22.97 20.12
N VAL A 16 -5.82 -23.27 20.97
CA VAL A 16 -7.21 -23.54 20.56
C VAL A 16 -7.83 -22.30 19.93
N ALA A 17 -7.67 -21.11 20.53
CA ALA A 17 -8.17 -19.87 19.96
C ALA A 17 -7.50 -19.54 18.60
N MET A 18 -6.18 -19.74 18.48
CA MET A 18 -5.46 -19.56 17.21
C MET A 18 -5.95 -20.54 16.13
N ASP A 19 -6.20 -21.80 16.49
CA ASP A 19 -6.69 -22.82 15.56
C ASP A 19 -8.13 -22.51 15.11
N GLU A 20 -9.00 -22.15 16.05
CA GLU A 20 -10.38 -21.73 15.78
C GLU A 20 -10.43 -20.56 14.78
N TRP A 21 -9.58 -19.55 14.96
CA TRP A 21 -9.48 -18.42 14.04
C TRP A 21 -8.93 -18.80 12.66
N VAL A 22 -7.97 -19.72 12.60
CA VAL A 22 -7.41 -20.20 11.33
C VAL A 22 -8.48 -20.94 10.51
N VAL A 23 -9.33 -21.75 11.15
CA VAL A 23 -10.35 -22.57 10.47
C VAL A 23 -11.68 -21.84 10.23
N GLN A 24 -11.95 -20.73 10.93
CA GLN A 24 -13.16 -19.92 10.77
C GLN A 24 -12.89 -18.51 10.18
N PRO A 25 -12.54 -18.40 8.89
CA PRO A 25 -12.17 -17.11 8.26
C PRO A 25 -13.33 -16.11 8.09
N GLN A 26 -14.57 -16.50 8.39
CA GLN A 26 -15.79 -15.67 8.33
C GLN A 26 -16.57 -15.72 9.66
N GLY A 27 -16.04 -16.42 10.68
CA GLY A 27 -16.64 -16.50 12.01
C GLY A 27 -16.16 -15.34 12.88
N SER A 28 -16.98 -14.91 13.83
CA SER A 28 -16.54 -14.01 14.89
C SER A 28 -15.93 -14.85 16.01
N THR A 29 -14.65 -14.66 16.24
CA THR A 29 -13.84 -15.32 17.27
C THR A 29 -13.23 -14.27 18.19
N ALA A 30 -12.70 -14.70 19.33
CA ALA A 30 -12.02 -13.81 20.28
C ALA A 30 -10.79 -13.10 19.70
N LEU A 31 -10.19 -13.63 18.62
CA LEU A 31 -8.99 -13.05 18.00
C LEU A 31 -9.31 -11.98 16.95
N ASP A 32 -10.55 -11.89 16.48
CA ASP A 32 -10.92 -10.88 15.48
C ASP A 32 -10.81 -9.45 16.02
N ASP A 33 -11.07 -9.22 17.31
CA ASP A 33 -11.00 -7.88 17.92
C ASP A 33 -9.56 -7.38 18.15
N ILE A 34 -8.56 -8.28 18.09
CA ILE A 34 -7.17 -7.97 18.46
C ILE A 34 -6.25 -7.97 17.25
N LEU A 35 -6.61 -8.71 16.19
CA LEU A 35 -5.74 -8.88 15.04
C LEU A 35 -5.89 -7.76 14.01
N PRO A 36 -4.80 -7.38 13.32
CA PRO A 36 -4.85 -6.42 12.22
C PRO A 36 -5.70 -6.90 11.02
N CYS A 37 -6.25 -8.11 11.10
CA CYS A 37 -7.12 -8.75 10.11
C CYS A 37 -8.61 -8.69 10.48
N ALA A 38 -8.97 -8.03 11.60
CA ALA A 38 -10.34 -7.86 12.11
C ALA A 38 -11.36 -7.49 11.01
N ASP A 39 -10.92 -6.66 10.06
CA ASP A 39 -11.76 -6.20 8.95
C ASP A 39 -11.08 -6.39 7.59
N ALA A 40 -10.96 -7.66 7.21
CA ALA A 40 -10.47 -8.06 5.88
C ALA A 40 -11.31 -7.44 4.75
N ALA A 41 -12.62 -7.27 4.95
CA ALA A 41 -13.54 -6.74 3.95
C ALA A 41 -13.31 -5.24 3.70
N VAL A 42 -13.20 -4.42 4.76
CA VAL A 42 -12.83 -3.01 4.65
C VAL A 42 -11.44 -2.86 4.05
N THR A 43 -10.49 -3.71 4.43
CA THR A 43 -9.14 -3.65 3.86
C THR A 43 -9.13 -4.03 2.37
N ALA A 44 -9.94 -5.00 1.96
CA ALA A 44 -10.11 -5.35 0.55
C ALA A 44 -10.74 -4.22 -0.26
N GLU A 45 -11.77 -3.56 0.27
CA GLU A 45 -12.38 -2.39 -0.38
C GLU A 45 -11.39 -1.20 -0.42
N ALA A 46 -10.63 -0.96 0.64
CA ALA A 46 -9.60 0.07 0.68
C ALA A 46 -8.51 -0.19 -0.37
N LEU A 47 -8.05 -1.44 -0.50
CA LEU A 47 -7.13 -1.86 -1.56
C LEU A 47 -7.73 -1.57 -2.94
N ARG A 48 -8.96 -2.03 -3.20
CA ARG A 48 -9.64 -1.84 -4.48
C ARG A 48 -9.78 -0.36 -4.83
N ARG A 49 -10.13 0.50 -3.86
CA ARG A 49 -10.21 1.95 -4.04
C ARG A 49 -8.85 2.58 -4.32
N SER A 50 -7.79 2.10 -3.67
CA SER A 50 -6.42 2.55 -3.92
C SER A 50 -5.97 2.22 -5.35
N GLU A 51 -6.26 1.00 -5.83
CA GLU A 51 -5.96 0.56 -7.20
C GLU A 51 -6.73 1.39 -8.24
N GLU A 52 -8.03 1.64 -8.00
CA GLU A 52 -8.87 2.50 -8.85
C GLU A 52 -8.34 3.93 -8.92
N VAL A 53 -8.02 4.54 -7.77
CA VAL A 53 -7.48 5.91 -7.73
C VAL A 53 -6.16 5.98 -8.49
N ASN A 54 -5.28 4.98 -8.34
CA ASN A 54 -4.03 4.93 -9.08
C ASN A 54 -4.29 4.82 -10.60
N TYR A 55 -5.20 3.93 -11.00
CA TYR A 55 -5.60 3.78 -12.41
C TYR A 55 -6.12 5.09 -13.00
N GLN A 56 -7.04 5.77 -12.32
CA GLN A 56 -7.63 7.03 -12.78
C GLN A 56 -6.59 8.15 -12.85
N LEU A 57 -5.74 8.27 -11.84
CA LEU A 57 -4.73 9.31 -11.76
C LEU A 57 -3.73 9.22 -12.93
N VAL A 58 -3.20 8.02 -13.20
CA VAL A 58 -2.28 7.80 -14.31
C VAL A 58 -2.98 7.98 -15.66
N SER A 59 -4.21 7.49 -15.79
CA SER A 59 -4.99 7.63 -17.03
C SER A 59 -5.26 9.09 -17.37
N LYS A 60 -5.63 9.92 -16.38
CA LYS A 60 -5.87 11.36 -16.56
C LYS A 60 -4.60 12.11 -16.90
N LEU A 61 -3.48 11.76 -16.26
CA LEU A 61 -2.19 12.32 -16.64
C LEU A 61 -1.85 12.00 -18.10
N ASN A 62 -1.99 10.75 -18.51
CA ASN A 62 -1.67 10.30 -19.87
C ASN A 62 -2.60 10.94 -20.92
N GLU A 63 -3.87 11.12 -20.58
CA GLU A 63 -4.84 11.87 -21.39
C GLU A 63 -4.40 13.32 -21.57
N LEU A 64 -3.96 13.98 -20.49
CA LEU A 64 -3.44 15.35 -20.53
C LEU A 64 -2.16 15.44 -21.38
N VAL A 65 -1.21 14.55 -21.20
CA VAL A 65 0.04 14.52 -22.00
C VAL A 65 -0.27 14.35 -23.49
N SER A 66 -1.15 13.41 -23.82
CA SER A 66 -1.53 13.13 -25.22
C SER A 66 -2.32 14.27 -25.85
N ASN A 67 -3.21 14.92 -25.09
CA ASN A 67 -4.07 15.99 -25.61
C ASN A 67 -3.47 17.39 -25.54
N VAL A 68 -2.50 17.62 -24.66
CA VAL A 68 -1.90 18.96 -24.47
C VAL A 68 -0.48 18.97 -25.02
N SER A 69 0.38 18.09 -24.53
CA SER A 69 1.81 18.11 -24.86
C SER A 69 2.11 17.56 -26.26
N HIS A 70 1.32 16.59 -26.76
CA HIS A 70 1.54 16.02 -28.10
C HIS A 70 0.80 16.76 -29.23
N ARG A 71 -0.11 17.70 -28.92
CA ARG A 71 -0.90 18.42 -29.93
C ARG A 71 -0.15 19.59 -30.55
N ASN A 72 0.23 19.47 -31.82
CA ASN A 72 0.77 20.59 -32.58
C ASN A 72 -0.35 21.61 -32.89
N VAL A 73 -0.47 22.65 -32.06
CA VAL A 73 -1.48 23.70 -32.20
C VAL A 73 -1.12 24.63 -33.39
N PRO A 74 -2.08 25.03 -34.24
CA PRO A 74 -1.83 25.96 -35.34
C PRO A 74 -1.39 27.35 -34.85
N THR A 75 -0.56 28.01 -35.65
CA THR A 75 -0.07 29.39 -35.42
C THR A 75 -1.17 30.42 -35.16
N GLN A 76 -2.36 30.18 -35.73
CA GLN A 76 -3.53 31.05 -35.68
C GLN A 76 -4.19 31.10 -34.28
N THR A 77 -3.91 30.15 -33.40
CA THR A 77 -4.53 30.07 -32.06
C THR A 77 -3.93 31.09 -31.08
N GLY A 78 -2.71 31.58 -31.32
CA GLY A 78 -2.03 32.58 -30.49
C GLY A 78 -1.64 32.08 -29.08
N PRO A 79 -0.75 32.78 -28.35
CA PRO A 79 -0.39 32.43 -26.97
C PRO A 79 -1.60 32.53 -26.02
N PRO A 80 -1.68 31.74 -24.94
CA PRO A 80 -0.71 30.71 -24.52
C PRO A 80 -0.93 29.34 -25.21
N LEU A 81 -1.96 29.21 -26.05
CA LEU A 81 -2.36 27.94 -26.67
C LEU A 81 -1.44 27.54 -27.83
N TYR A 82 -0.94 28.51 -28.58
CA TYR A 82 0.08 28.32 -29.61
C TYR A 82 1.47 28.60 -29.04
N TYR A 83 2.30 27.56 -29.00
CA TYR A 83 3.71 27.64 -28.62
C TYR A 83 4.53 26.60 -29.39
N ASN A 84 5.85 26.78 -29.43
CA ASN A 84 6.73 25.94 -30.23
C ASN A 84 6.91 24.55 -29.59
N GLN A 85 5.98 23.63 -29.86
CA GLN A 85 6.06 22.23 -29.43
C GLN A 85 7.01 21.39 -30.28
N SER A 86 8.00 21.98 -30.95
CA SER A 86 9.02 21.20 -31.65
C SER A 86 9.76 20.37 -30.62
N GLY A 87 9.74 19.04 -30.73
CA GLY A 87 10.34 18.12 -29.77
C GLY A 87 9.78 16.70 -29.92
N PRO A 88 10.48 15.66 -29.45
CA PRO A 88 9.93 14.30 -29.44
C PRO A 88 8.69 14.21 -28.53
N PRO A 89 7.73 13.32 -28.82
CA PRO A 89 6.56 13.13 -27.96
C PRO A 89 7.00 12.63 -26.58
N VAL A 90 6.37 13.18 -25.53
CA VAL A 90 6.64 12.81 -24.15
C VAL A 90 6.15 11.38 -23.90
N PRO A 91 6.99 10.46 -23.42
CA PRO A 91 6.57 9.11 -23.04
C PRO A 91 5.49 9.13 -21.96
N LEU A 92 4.49 8.26 -22.08
CA LEU A 92 3.40 8.15 -21.11
C LEU A 92 3.85 7.44 -19.83
N LEU A 93 3.18 7.76 -18.71
CA LEU A 93 3.42 7.07 -17.45
C LEU A 93 2.77 5.68 -17.49
N PHE A 94 3.53 4.67 -17.09
CA PHE A 94 3.04 3.30 -16.96
C PHE A 94 1.92 3.23 -15.92
N ASN A 95 0.76 2.73 -16.36
CA ASN A 95 -0.34 2.38 -15.46
C ASN A 95 -0.21 0.93 -14.99
N SER A 96 -0.11 0.73 -13.68
CA SER A 96 0.05 -0.60 -13.08
C SER A 96 -1.18 -1.50 -13.25
N TYR A 97 -2.33 -0.92 -13.56
CA TYR A 97 -3.62 -1.61 -13.65
C TYR A 97 -4.29 -1.40 -15.01
N ASN A 98 -5.09 -2.37 -15.42
CA ASN A 98 -6.09 -2.22 -16.49
C ASN A 98 -7.37 -1.58 -15.93
N ALA A 99 -8.33 -1.27 -16.81
CA ALA A 99 -9.63 -0.69 -16.42
C ALA A 99 -10.47 -1.62 -15.52
N ASP A 100 -10.22 -2.93 -15.57
CA ASP A 100 -10.82 -3.94 -14.69
C ASP A 100 -10.02 -4.18 -13.39
N LEU A 101 -9.02 -3.32 -13.12
CA LEU A 101 -8.08 -3.39 -12.00
C LEU A 101 -7.14 -4.61 -12.00
N SER A 102 -7.13 -5.40 -13.08
CA SER A 102 -6.13 -6.45 -13.23
C SER A 102 -4.72 -5.87 -13.42
N GLY A 103 -3.72 -6.55 -12.85
CA GLY A 103 -2.33 -6.12 -12.95
C GLY A 103 -1.83 -6.14 -14.40
N ARG A 104 -1.17 -5.06 -14.83
CA ARG A 104 -0.67 -4.88 -16.18
C ARG A 104 0.86 -4.88 -16.22
N ARG A 105 1.45 -5.31 -17.33
CA ARG A 105 2.88 -5.11 -17.61
C ARG A 105 3.11 -3.79 -18.35
N CYS A 106 4.26 -3.18 -18.09
CA CYS A 106 4.69 -1.98 -18.80
C CYS A 106 4.80 -2.26 -20.30
N ALA A 107 4.14 -1.44 -21.12
CA ALA A 107 4.23 -1.51 -22.57
C ALA A 107 5.51 -0.82 -23.06
N ALA A 108 5.92 -1.14 -24.29
CA ALA A 108 7.07 -0.49 -24.91
C ALA A 108 6.83 1.03 -25.02
N GLY A 109 7.80 1.83 -24.57
CA GLY A 109 7.73 3.29 -24.60
C GLY A 109 7.00 3.93 -23.41
N GLU A 110 6.47 3.15 -22.47
CA GLU A 110 5.96 3.67 -21.20
C GLU A 110 7.08 3.85 -20.17
N VAL A 111 6.89 4.81 -19.27
CA VAL A 111 7.86 5.15 -18.22
C VAL A 111 7.34 4.69 -16.87
N ILE A 112 8.15 3.93 -16.14
CA ILE A 112 7.85 3.56 -14.75
C ILE A 112 8.03 4.81 -13.89
N ALA A 113 7.13 5.03 -12.93
CA ALA A 113 7.11 6.21 -12.07
C ALA A 113 8.46 6.56 -11.41
N ASN A 114 9.21 5.56 -10.94
CA ASN A 114 10.56 5.76 -10.38
C ASN A 114 11.56 6.41 -11.35
N ASN A 115 11.40 6.18 -12.65
CA ASN A 115 12.28 6.70 -13.69
C ASN A 115 11.72 7.98 -14.34
N ALA A 116 10.52 8.42 -13.94
CA ALA A 116 9.79 9.52 -14.58
C ALA A 116 10.61 10.82 -14.65
N HIS A 117 11.26 11.21 -13.54
CA HIS A 117 12.10 12.41 -13.51
C HIS A 117 13.26 12.34 -14.50
N GLN A 118 13.98 11.21 -14.51
CA GLN A 118 15.16 11.03 -15.36
C GLN A 118 14.81 11.02 -16.85
N VAL A 119 13.62 10.55 -17.21
CA VAL A 119 13.14 10.50 -18.60
C VAL A 119 12.53 11.84 -19.01
N TRP A 120 11.57 12.37 -18.26
CA TRP A 120 10.79 13.54 -18.67
C TRP A 120 11.57 14.85 -18.66
N GLN A 121 12.66 14.96 -17.87
CA GLN A 121 13.54 16.14 -17.89
C GLN A 121 14.09 16.46 -19.29
N TRP A 122 14.27 15.45 -20.14
CA TRP A 122 14.77 15.61 -21.52
C TRP A 122 13.75 16.25 -22.47
N PHE A 123 12.50 16.38 -22.05
CA PHE A 123 11.41 16.94 -22.84
C PHE A 123 11.03 18.37 -22.39
N VAL A 124 11.74 18.90 -21.40
CA VAL A 124 11.51 20.24 -20.85
C VAL A 124 12.11 21.30 -21.75
N CYS A 125 11.30 22.30 -22.09
CA CYS A 125 11.72 23.50 -22.80
C CYS A 125 12.17 24.58 -21.80
N ARG A 126 12.99 25.53 -22.27
CA ARG A 126 13.14 26.81 -21.58
C ARG A 126 11.89 27.64 -21.80
N THR A 127 11.42 28.33 -20.78
CA THR A 127 10.18 29.11 -20.82
C THR A 127 10.42 30.60 -20.93
N THR A 128 9.43 31.28 -21.51
CA THR A 128 9.24 32.73 -21.41
C THR A 128 7.89 32.98 -20.74
N ALA A 129 7.79 34.07 -19.98
CA ALA A 129 6.52 34.49 -19.42
C ALA A 129 5.70 35.21 -20.51
N ALA A 130 4.61 34.58 -20.96
CA ALA A 130 3.63 35.22 -21.82
C ALA A 130 2.31 35.31 -21.04
N SER A 131 1.79 36.53 -20.85
CA SER A 131 0.51 36.77 -20.15
C SER A 131 0.39 36.05 -18.79
N GLY A 132 1.49 36.03 -18.00
CA GLY A 132 1.51 35.39 -16.67
C GLY A 132 1.57 33.86 -16.66
N SER A 133 1.68 33.21 -17.82
CA SER A 133 1.82 31.75 -17.94
C SER A 133 3.19 31.38 -18.52
N GLU A 134 3.71 30.21 -18.10
CA GLU A 134 4.91 29.63 -18.70
C GLU A 134 4.61 29.14 -20.11
N VAL A 135 5.36 29.62 -21.08
CA VAL A 135 5.27 29.18 -22.48
C VAL A 135 6.63 28.73 -22.98
N CYS A 136 6.71 27.60 -23.66
CA CYS A 136 7.97 27.10 -24.23
C CYS A 136 8.53 28.05 -25.29
N ALA A 137 9.78 28.49 -25.09
CA ALA A 137 10.54 29.31 -26.00
C ALA A 137 11.57 28.51 -26.82
N THR A 138 11.99 27.35 -26.32
CA THR A 138 12.89 26.41 -27.03
C THR A 138 12.17 25.12 -27.40
N VAL A 139 12.83 24.30 -28.22
CA VAL A 139 12.43 22.91 -28.51
C VAL A 139 12.16 22.17 -27.19
N GLY A 140 10.99 21.55 -27.07
CA GLY A 140 10.48 20.83 -25.91
C GLY A 140 8.95 20.82 -25.89
N ARG A 141 8.37 19.93 -25.07
CA ARG A 141 6.90 19.76 -24.96
C ARG A 141 6.37 19.94 -23.54
N LEU A 142 7.25 20.12 -22.56
CA LEU A 142 6.91 20.34 -21.15
C LEU A 142 7.50 21.65 -20.66
N THR A 143 6.70 22.44 -19.93
CA THR A 143 7.25 23.53 -19.10
C THR A 143 7.74 22.98 -17.76
N PRO A 144 8.59 23.71 -17.03
CA PRO A 144 8.97 23.34 -15.66
C PRO A 144 7.76 23.11 -14.74
N ALA A 145 6.71 23.94 -14.82
CA ALA A 145 5.48 23.74 -14.06
C ALA A 145 4.75 22.45 -14.44
N MET A 146 4.64 22.14 -15.73
CA MET A 146 4.05 20.87 -16.19
C MET A 146 4.84 19.69 -15.65
N LEU A 147 6.17 19.69 -15.79
CA LEU A 147 7.01 18.60 -15.27
C LEU A 147 6.77 18.38 -13.77
N SER A 148 6.75 19.45 -12.97
CA SER A 148 6.51 19.36 -11.52
C SER A 148 5.16 18.70 -11.19
N GLN A 149 4.09 19.08 -11.89
CA GLN A 149 2.76 18.47 -11.72
C GLN A 149 2.76 17.00 -12.12
N MET A 150 3.38 16.65 -13.25
CA MET A 150 3.47 15.26 -13.71
C MET A 150 4.25 14.38 -12.72
N LEU A 151 5.32 14.90 -12.12
CA LEU A 151 6.12 14.18 -11.13
C LEU A 151 5.39 13.98 -9.80
N THR A 152 4.53 14.92 -9.43
CA THR A 152 3.66 14.77 -8.25
C THR A 152 2.74 13.58 -8.45
N VAL A 153 2.11 13.47 -9.63
CA VAL A 153 1.28 12.33 -10.00
C VAL A 153 2.08 11.03 -10.01
N ALA A 154 3.27 11.02 -10.62
CA ALA A 154 4.12 9.83 -10.66
C ALA A 154 4.51 9.36 -9.24
N SER A 155 4.86 10.28 -8.36
CA SER A 155 5.21 9.98 -6.95
C SER A 155 4.03 9.38 -6.19
N VAL A 156 2.82 9.95 -6.34
CA VAL A 156 1.59 9.43 -5.72
C VAL A 156 1.27 8.03 -6.25
N SER A 157 1.31 7.84 -7.57
CA SER A 157 1.08 6.54 -8.21
C SER A 157 2.03 5.47 -7.69
N ASP A 158 3.30 5.82 -7.54
CA ASP A 158 4.34 4.94 -7.03
C ASP A 158 4.18 4.63 -5.53
N GLY A 159 3.76 5.60 -4.72
CA GLY A 159 3.37 5.40 -3.33
C GLY A 159 2.23 4.41 -3.17
N LEU A 160 1.12 4.61 -3.90
CA LEU A 160 -0.05 3.73 -3.88
C LEU A 160 0.32 2.31 -4.33
N ARG A 161 1.14 2.19 -5.38
CA ARG A 161 1.64 0.91 -5.89
C ARG A 161 2.51 0.17 -4.87
N ARG A 162 3.38 0.88 -4.14
CA ARG A 162 4.24 0.28 -3.10
C ARG A 162 3.45 -0.23 -1.89
N GLN A 163 2.32 0.40 -1.56
CA GLN A 163 1.48 0.00 -0.42
C GLN A 163 0.57 -1.19 -0.74
N ALA A 164 0.24 -1.41 -2.02
CA ALA A 164 -0.70 -2.44 -2.45
C ALA A 164 -0.38 -3.87 -1.95
N PRO A 165 0.88 -4.36 -1.92
CA PRO A 165 1.19 -5.68 -1.38
C PRO A 165 0.83 -5.83 0.11
N ALA A 166 1.16 -4.85 0.93
CA ALA A 166 0.84 -4.88 2.36
C ALA A 166 -0.67 -4.85 2.60
N LEU A 167 -1.41 -4.02 1.86
CA LEU A 167 -2.88 -4.01 1.90
C LEU A 167 -3.49 -5.33 1.43
N ARG A 168 -2.90 -5.99 0.43
CA ARG A 168 -3.35 -7.30 -0.05
C ARG A 168 -3.09 -8.41 0.97
N ASP A 169 -1.97 -8.36 1.68
CA ASP A 169 -1.66 -9.29 2.76
C ASP A 169 -2.63 -9.13 3.93
N LEU A 170 -2.95 -7.89 4.30
CA LEU A 170 -3.94 -7.58 5.34
C LEU A 170 -5.36 -8.00 4.91
N ALA A 171 -5.75 -7.72 3.67
CA ALA A 171 -7.06 -8.12 3.11
C ALA A 171 -7.24 -9.64 3.00
N SER A 172 -6.15 -10.38 2.75
CA SER A 172 -6.21 -11.85 2.64
C SER A 172 -6.04 -12.56 3.98
N CYS A 173 -5.57 -11.86 5.00
CA CYS A 173 -5.14 -12.39 6.30
C CYS A 173 -4.09 -13.52 6.20
N ALA A 174 -3.48 -13.71 5.02
CA ALA A 174 -2.74 -14.92 4.70
C ALA A 174 -1.44 -15.03 5.53
N THR A 175 -0.80 -13.90 5.82
CA THR A 175 0.42 -13.88 6.64
C THR A 175 0.13 -14.19 8.10
N VAL A 176 -0.95 -13.65 8.66
CA VAL A 176 -1.35 -13.94 10.05
C VAL A 176 -1.81 -15.39 10.18
N ARG A 177 -2.62 -15.90 9.24
CA ARG A 177 -3.01 -17.33 9.22
C ARG A 177 -1.83 -18.27 9.11
N ARG A 178 -0.86 -17.99 8.22
CA ARG A 178 0.36 -18.81 8.12
C ARG A 178 1.20 -18.77 9.39
N ALA A 179 1.29 -17.61 10.04
CA ALA A 179 2.01 -17.48 11.31
C ALA A 179 1.35 -18.34 12.40
N PHE A 180 0.02 -18.28 12.52
CA PHE A 180 -0.72 -19.09 13.49
C PHE A 180 -0.65 -20.57 13.18
N GLN A 181 -0.80 -20.99 11.92
CA GLN A 181 -0.58 -22.37 11.51
C GLN A 181 0.81 -22.87 11.91
N THR A 182 1.86 -22.08 11.65
CA THR A 182 3.23 -22.42 12.04
C THR A 182 3.37 -22.55 13.56
N ILE A 183 2.71 -21.67 14.32
CA ILE A 183 2.71 -21.72 15.79
C ILE A 183 1.95 -22.94 16.28
N ILE A 184 0.81 -23.30 15.69
CA ILE A 184 0.02 -24.49 16.06
C ILE A 184 0.82 -25.77 15.74
N GLU A 185 1.42 -25.84 14.56
CA GLU A 185 2.25 -26.97 14.11
C GLU A 185 3.50 -27.18 14.97
N ARG A 186 4.17 -26.08 15.36
CA ARG A 186 5.33 -26.11 16.28
C ARG A 186 4.91 -26.21 17.76
N GLY A 187 3.67 -25.82 18.03
CA GLY A 187 3.04 -25.57 19.33
C GLY A 187 2.30 -26.75 19.91
N GLY A 188 2.41 -27.93 19.28
CA GLY A 188 1.98 -29.20 19.88
C GLY A 188 2.60 -29.45 21.27
N PRO A 189 2.40 -30.63 21.90
CA PRO A 189 2.68 -30.88 23.32
C PRO A 189 4.13 -30.61 23.82
N SER A 190 5.05 -30.21 22.94
CA SER A 190 6.36 -29.64 23.22
C SER A 190 6.35 -28.19 23.71
N PHE A 191 5.45 -27.30 23.27
CA PHE A 191 5.53 -25.87 23.60
C PHE A 191 5.14 -25.58 25.05
N GLY A 192 4.10 -26.25 25.55
CA GLY A 192 3.75 -26.25 26.98
C GLY A 192 4.83 -26.87 27.87
N ARG A 193 5.63 -27.82 27.36
CA ARG A 193 6.74 -28.46 28.09
C ARG A 193 7.99 -27.59 28.15
N VAL A 194 8.29 -26.82 27.10
CA VAL A 194 9.53 -26.02 27.01
C VAL A 194 9.34 -24.61 27.55
N LEU A 195 8.21 -23.96 27.27
CA LEU A 195 7.94 -22.59 27.72
C LEU A 195 7.01 -22.49 28.93
N GLY A 196 6.31 -23.57 29.31
CA GLY A 196 5.45 -23.58 30.50
C GLY A 196 6.12 -23.05 31.77
N PRO A 197 7.35 -23.50 32.11
CA PRO A 197 8.08 -22.97 33.27
C PRO A 197 8.40 -21.48 33.15
N ALA A 198 8.78 -21.01 31.94
CA ALA A 198 9.16 -19.63 31.70
C ALA A 198 7.94 -18.68 31.69
N ILE A 199 6.81 -19.11 31.14
CA ILE A 199 5.56 -18.36 31.11
C ILE A 199 4.94 -18.31 32.52
N SER A 200 4.94 -19.40 33.27
CA SER A 200 4.51 -19.38 34.68
C SER A 200 5.39 -18.49 35.55
N LEU A 201 6.70 -18.43 35.27
CA LEU A 201 7.62 -17.50 35.94
C LEU A 201 7.31 -16.05 35.55
N PHE A 202 7.06 -15.76 34.27
CA PHE A 202 6.69 -14.42 33.81
C PHE A 202 5.34 -13.96 34.37
N VAL A 203 4.32 -14.81 34.35
CA VAL A 203 3.00 -14.52 34.92
C VAL A 203 3.08 -14.39 36.45
N GLY A 204 3.93 -15.20 37.11
CA GLY A 204 4.23 -15.07 38.54
C GLY A 204 4.97 -13.79 38.88
N LEU A 205 5.91 -13.36 38.03
CA LEU A 205 6.60 -12.07 38.13
C LEU A 205 5.65 -10.90 37.91
N VAL A 206 4.78 -10.96 36.89
CA VAL A 206 3.79 -9.91 36.62
C VAL A 206 2.75 -9.83 37.74
N ARG A 207 2.23 -10.95 38.23
CA ARG A 207 1.33 -10.96 39.40
C ARG A 207 2.02 -10.57 40.71
N GLY A 208 3.30 -10.88 40.87
CA GLY A 208 4.12 -10.40 41.98
C GLY A 208 4.34 -8.89 41.91
N LEU A 209 4.60 -8.36 40.72
CA LEU A 209 4.69 -6.92 40.44
C LEU A 209 3.34 -6.19 40.61
N GLU A 210 2.21 -6.81 40.26
CA GLU A 210 0.88 -6.26 40.55
C GLU A 210 0.55 -6.29 42.04
N MET A 211 1.01 -7.29 42.80
CA MET A 211 0.88 -7.30 44.26
C MET A 211 1.79 -6.28 44.95
N ASP A 212 2.97 -5.99 44.40
CA ASP A 212 3.87 -4.93 44.91
C ASP A 212 3.38 -3.51 44.54
N LEU A 213 2.55 -3.36 43.50
CA LEU A 213 1.93 -2.08 43.12
C LEU A 213 0.65 -1.74 43.89
N VAL A 214 0.02 -2.73 44.56
CA VAL A 214 -1.14 -2.50 45.44
C VAL A 214 -0.73 -2.26 46.91
N VAL A 215 0.54 -2.46 47.26
CA VAL A 215 1.10 -2.16 48.59
C VAL A 215 2.09 -0.99 48.53
N ASN A 216 1.64 0.16 48.02
CA ASN A 216 2.26 1.44 48.33
C ASN A 216 1.16 2.48 48.60
N PRO A 217 0.70 2.61 49.86
CA PRO A 217 -0.13 3.74 50.23
C PRO A 217 0.77 4.96 50.43
N CYS A 218 0.70 5.89 49.49
CA CYS A 218 0.75 7.32 49.76
C CYS A 218 -0.39 7.98 49.00
#